data_AF-A0A6I8M839-F1
#
_entry.id   AF-A0A6I8M839-F1
#
_cell.length_a   1.000
_cell.length_b   1.000
_cell.length_c   1.000
_cell.angle_alpha   90.00
_cell.angle_beta   90.00
_cell.angle_gamma   90.00
#
_symmetry.space_group_name_H-M   'P 1'
#
loop_
_entity.id
_entity.type
_entity.pdbx_description
1 polymer ?
#
loop_
_entity_poly.entity_id
_entity_poly.type
_entity_poly.pdbx_seq_one_letter_code
_entity_poly.pdbx_strand_id
1 'polypeptide(L)'
;MSLANLRQIDTAEACVISHVSNLGVCGGLYDTPASATDRDFLREHLGSEVLHASKTRRFSHAYYTVTNEETGEQVTKPRMYRVTSAAFTTCQYVMLTKVKRAAVIVVDIDQPGTEGGHPSNLAVDVRTKLAALVSKGIGPAWVGINPQSGKAQALWLIDPVYADASGKSRNMGLLASTTRALGEMLDHDPHFSHRFSRNPFYEGNDPTAYKWYRQHNHVMRLGDLIKEVRAMSGQLQYEKTRQQFTSGRELITAVKTRREEAQAFKFSPR
;
A
#
# COMPACT_ATOMS: atom_id res chain seq x y z
N MET A 1 35.01 20.97 39.93
CA MET A 1 33.74 20.93 39.17
C MET A 1 33.52 19.49 38.72
N SER A 2 32.43 18.87 39.20
CA SER A 2 32.20 17.42 39.17
C SER A 2 31.72 16.92 37.80
N LEU A 3 32.17 15.71 37.43
CA LEU A 3 31.84 14.90 36.25
C LEU A 3 30.36 14.46 36.14
N ALA A 4 29.45 15.08 36.88
CA ALA A 4 28.04 14.70 36.97
C ALA A 4 27.11 15.38 35.94
N ASN A 5 27.58 16.39 35.20
CA ASN A 5 26.71 17.18 34.29
C ASN A 5 26.63 16.67 32.83
N LEU A 6 27.13 15.47 32.54
CA LEU A 6 27.19 14.93 31.16
C LEU A 6 26.19 13.80 30.86
N ARG A 7 25.24 13.52 31.76
CA ARG A 7 24.25 12.43 31.59
C ARG A 7 22.81 12.91 31.72
N GLN A 8 22.46 13.95 30.99
CA GLN A 8 21.05 14.31 30.80
C GLN A 8 20.88 15.20 29.56
N ILE A 9 21.44 14.76 28.42
CA ILE A 9 20.89 15.23 27.15
C ILE A 9 19.54 14.52 27.04
N ASP A 10 18.49 15.33 27.20
CA ASP A 10 17.12 14.89 27.30
C ASP A 10 16.77 13.97 26.11
N THR A 11 16.19 12.82 26.40
CA THR A 11 15.77 11.83 25.38
C THR A 11 14.81 12.44 24.36
N ALA A 12 14.06 13.49 24.74
CA ALA A 12 13.24 14.28 23.85
C ALA A 12 14.06 15.11 22.85
N GLU A 13 15.14 15.77 23.28
CA GLU A 13 16.02 16.54 22.39
C GLU A 13 16.79 15.63 21.42
N ALA A 14 17.29 14.48 21.90
CA ALA A 14 17.89 13.47 21.04
C ALA A 14 16.88 12.85 20.04
N CYS A 15 15.63 12.64 20.48
CA CYS A 15 14.53 12.23 19.61
C CYS A 15 14.20 13.29 18.55
N VAL A 16 14.19 14.57 18.91
CA VAL A 16 13.94 15.68 17.98
C VAL A 16 15.09 15.84 16.98
N ILE A 17 16.35 15.78 17.42
CA ILE A 17 17.54 15.88 16.55
C ILE A 17 17.62 14.68 15.60
N SER A 18 17.33 13.46 16.07
CA SER A 18 17.24 12.28 15.20
C SER A 18 16.06 12.38 14.23
N HIS A 19 14.90 12.89 14.64
CA HIS A 19 13.74 13.04 13.75
C HIS A 19 13.98 14.09 12.64
N VAL A 20 14.58 15.23 12.97
CA VAL A 20 14.90 16.32 12.01
C VAL A 20 15.99 15.89 11.03
N SER A 21 17.03 15.19 11.49
CA SER A 21 18.06 14.63 10.60
C SER A 21 17.55 13.50 9.70
N ASN A 22 16.60 12.69 10.20
CA ASN A 22 15.98 11.60 9.44
C ASN A 22 15.05 12.09 8.33
N LEU A 23 14.38 13.25 8.50
CA LEU A 23 13.53 13.86 7.49
C LEU A 23 14.30 14.21 6.20
N GLY A 24 15.54 14.71 6.32
CA GLY A 24 16.37 15.07 5.16
C GLY A 24 17.08 13.89 4.51
N VAL A 25 17.70 13.01 5.32
CA VAL A 25 18.56 11.94 4.80
C VAL A 25 17.76 10.72 4.34
N CYS A 26 16.72 10.33 5.08
CA CYS A 26 15.94 9.11 4.83
C CYS A 26 14.48 9.39 4.45
N GLY A 27 14.09 10.66 4.27
CA GLY A 27 12.71 11.02 3.98
C GLY A 27 11.75 10.75 5.13
N GLY A 28 12.24 10.79 6.38
CA GLY A 28 11.46 10.49 7.58
C GLY A 28 11.25 9.00 7.85
N LEU A 29 11.87 8.12 7.06
CA LEU A 29 11.79 6.67 7.24
C LEU A 29 12.83 6.16 8.25
N TYR A 30 12.47 5.15 9.04
CA TYR A 30 13.40 4.39 9.86
C TYR A 30 14.26 3.46 9.00
N ASP A 31 15.57 3.46 9.25
CA ASP A 31 16.58 2.58 8.63
C ASP A 31 16.89 1.37 9.52
N THR A 32 15.83 0.71 10.01
CA THR A 32 15.94 -0.57 10.72
C THR A 32 15.26 -1.64 9.89
N PRO A 33 15.99 -2.63 9.36
CA PRO A 33 15.39 -3.71 8.60
C PRO A 33 14.32 -4.44 9.40
N ALA A 34 13.25 -4.85 8.72
CA ALA A 34 12.14 -5.54 9.33
C ALA A 34 12.62 -6.82 10.04
N SER A 35 12.11 -7.04 11.25
CA SER A 35 12.34 -8.22 12.08
C SER A 35 11.34 -9.33 11.77
N ALA A 36 11.54 -10.50 12.38
CA ALA A 36 10.55 -11.59 12.32
C ALA A 36 9.19 -11.14 12.89
N THR A 37 9.20 -10.43 14.02
CA THR A 37 7.99 -9.89 14.66
C THR A 37 7.23 -8.92 13.76
N ASP A 38 7.94 -8.07 13.02
CA ASP A 38 7.29 -7.17 12.05
C ASP A 38 6.57 -7.98 10.95
N ARG A 39 7.20 -9.04 10.45
CA ARG A 39 6.61 -9.93 9.45
C ARG A 39 5.40 -10.68 10.02
N ASP A 40 5.41 -11.04 11.29
CA ASP A 40 4.27 -11.66 11.96
C ASP A 40 3.05 -10.73 11.95
N PHE A 41 3.23 -9.45 12.30
CA PHE A 41 2.17 -8.44 12.23
C PHE A 41 1.64 -8.26 10.81
N LEU A 42 2.52 -8.18 9.80
CA LEU A 42 2.08 -8.04 8.41
C LEU A 42 1.27 -9.26 7.97
N ARG A 43 1.71 -10.47 8.35
CA ARG A 43 1.01 -11.72 8.04
C ARG A 43 -0.37 -11.78 8.70
N GLU A 44 -0.47 -11.40 9.97
CA GLU A 44 -1.75 -11.31 10.68
C GLU A 44 -2.70 -10.33 9.98
N HIS A 45 -2.22 -9.14 9.62
CA HIS A 45 -3.01 -8.13 8.91
C HIS A 45 -3.48 -8.60 7.53
N LEU A 46 -2.60 -9.29 6.78
CA LEU A 46 -2.99 -9.92 5.52
C LEU A 46 -4.08 -10.97 5.71
N GLY A 47 -4.16 -11.62 6.88
CA GLY A 47 -5.24 -12.54 7.25
C GLY A 47 -5.40 -13.72 6.28
N SER A 48 -4.30 -14.19 5.70
CA SER A 48 -4.28 -15.28 4.73
C SER A 48 -3.19 -16.27 5.06
N GLU A 49 -3.56 -17.54 5.27
CA GLU A 49 -2.61 -18.62 5.52
C GLU A 49 -1.85 -19.04 4.25
N VAL A 50 -2.41 -18.73 3.08
CA VAL A 50 -1.81 -19.02 1.78
C VAL A 50 -1.78 -17.78 0.88
N LEU A 51 -0.66 -17.60 0.21
CA LEU A 51 -0.42 -16.54 -0.77
C LEU A 51 0.05 -17.13 -2.10
N HIS A 52 -0.35 -16.47 -3.18
CA HIS A 52 0.14 -16.78 -4.52
C HIS A 52 1.50 -16.12 -4.70
N ALA A 53 2.52 -16.90 -5.03
CA ALA A 53 3.89 -16.42 -5.09
C ALA A 53 4.67 -16.97 -6.29
N SER A 54 5.77 -16.31 -6.62
CA SER A 54 6.71 -16.71 -7.67
C SER A 54 8.14 -16.66 -7.13
N LYS A 55 8.93 -17.67 -7.50
CA LYS A 55 10.36 -17.71 -7.18
C LYS A 55 11.16 -16.60 -7.86
N THR A 56 10.75 -16.19 -9.06
CA THR A 56 11.48 -15.20 -9.87
C THR A 56 10.50 -14.28 -10.60
N ARG A 57 11.05 -13.31 -11.36
CA ARG A 57 10.27 -12.43 -12.25
C ARG A 57 9.56 -13.14 -13.42
N ARG A 58 9.81 -14.44 -13.63
CA ARG A 58 9.12 -15.25 -14.65
C ARG A 58 7.74 -15.68 -14.12
N PHE A 59 6.76 -14.77 -14.16
CA PHE A 59 5.45 -14.98 -13.53
C PHE A 59 4.62 -16.11 -14.14
N SER A 60 4.90 -16.56 -15.37
CA SER A 60 4.29 -17.78 -15.92
C SER A 60 4.55 -19.00 -15.03
N HIS A 61 5.70 -19.07 -14.34
CA HIS A 61 6.03 -20.15 -13.43
C HIS A 61 5.26 -20.09 -12.11
N ALA A 62 4.59 -18.96 -11.82
CA ALA A 62 3.69 -18.83 -10.68
C ALA A 62 2.38 -19.59 -10.87
N TYR A 63 2.19 -20.25 -12.02
CA TYR A 63 1.02 -21.04 -12.34
C TYR A 63 1.43 -22.47 -12.72
N TYR A 64 0.44 -23.37 -12.72
CA TYR A 64 0.56 -24.73 -13.23
C TYR A 64 -0.74 -25.12 -13.92
N THR A 65 -0.65 -25.99 -14.92
CA THR A 65 -1.82 -26.46 -15.66
C THR A 65 -2.27 -27.81 -15.12
N VAL A 66 -3.58 -27.99 -15.00
CA VAL A 66 -4.21 -29.24 -14.63
C VAL A 66 -5.33 -29.54 -15.62
N THR A 67 -5.60 -30.81 -15.88
CA THR A 67 -6.78 -31.21 -16.64
C THR A 67 -7.99 -31.14 -15.72
N ASN A 68 -9.06 -30.48 -16.18
CA ASN A 68 -10.36 -30.56 -15.54
C ASN A 68 -10.90 -31.98 -15.79
N GLU A 69 -11.10 -32.74 -14.71
CA GLU A 69 -11.55 -34.14 -14.79
C GLU A 69 -12.96 -34.26 -15.38
N GLU A 70 -13.80 -33.23 -15.25
CA GLU A 70 -15.18 -33.24 -15.75
C GLU A 70 -15.28 -32.83 -17.22
N THR A 71 -14.49 -31.83 -17.66
CA THR A 71 -14.59 -31.28 -19.03
C THR A 71 -13.46 -31.74 -19.96
N GLY A 72 -12.40 -32.36 -19.43
CA GLY A 72 -11.18 -32.70 -20.16
C GLY A 72 -10.31 -31.50 -20.55
N GLU A 73 -10.71 -30.27 -20.20
CA GLU A 73 -10.02 -29.05 -20.59
C GLU A 73 -8.79 -28.76 -19.72
N GLN A 74 -7.76 -28.18 -20.32
CA GLN A 74 -6.58 -27.70 -19.58
C GLN A 74 -6.92 -26.38 -18.86
N VAL A 75 -6.81 -26.37 -17.54
CA VAL A 75 -7.08 -25.20 -16.68
C VAL A 75 -5.81 -24.78 -15.95
N THR A 76 -5.49 -23.49 -16.02
CA THR A 76 -4.36 -22.90 -15.29
C THR A 76 -4.75 -22.54 -13.86
N LYS A 77 -3.99 -23.02 -12.87
CA LYS A 77 -4.16 -22.75 -11.44
C LYS A 77 -2.96 -21.99 -10.86
N PRO A 78 -3.17 -21.06 -9.91
CA PRO A 78 -2.09 -20.34 -9.25
C PRO A 78 -1.34 -21.23 -8.27
N ARG A 79 -0.01 -21.08 -8.18
CA ARG A 79 0.82 -21.73 -7.17
C ARG A 79 0.65 -21.04 -5.83
N MET A 80 -0.10 -21.69 -4.93
CA MET A 80 -0.34 -21.21 -3.58
C MET A 80 0.70 -21.78 -2.63
N TYR A 81 1.25 -20.95 -1.76
CA TYR A 81 2.22 -21.33 -0.74
C TYR A 81 1.67 -20.98 0.64
N ARG A 82 1.85 -21.88 1.61
CA ARG A 82 1.60 -21.55 3.02
C ARG A 82 2.62 -20.50 3.46
N VAL A 83 2.14 -19.42 4.08
CA VAL A 83 2.99 -18.30 4.50
C VAL A 83 4.04 -18.67 5.54
N THR A 84 3.85 -19.79 6.25
CA THR A 84 4.79 -20.36 7.23
C THR A 84 5.81 -21.32 6.61
N SER A 85 5.71 -21.63 5.32
CA SER A 85 6.58 -22.64 4.69
C SER A 85 7.92 -22.06 4.24
N ALA A 86 8.99 -22.83 4.38
CA ALA A 86 10.30 -22.48 3.83
C ALA A 86 10.27 -22.25 2.30
N ALA A 87 9.41 -22.97 1.58
CA ALA A 87 9.23 -22.75 0.14
C ALA A 87 8.75 -21.32 -0.18
N PHE A 88 7.89 -20.75 0.66
CA PHE A 88 7.40 -19.38 0.50
C PHE A 88 8.48 -18.33 0.70
N THR A 89 9.37 -18.51 1.70
CA THR A 89 10.42 -17.53 2.00
C THR A 89 11.50 -17.46 0.92
N THR A 90 11.57 -18.47 0.03
CA THR A 90 12.39 -18.44 -1.20
C THR A 90 11.70 -17.78 -2.40
N CYS A 91 10.42 -17.38 -2.29
CA CYS A 91 9.72 -16.71 -3.37
C CYS A 91 10.05 -15.22 -3.38
N GLN A 92 10.69 -14.71 -4.44
CA GLN A 92 11.03 -13.28 -4.54
C GLN A 92 9.81 -12.37 -4.75
N TYR A 93 8.71 -12.92 -5.28
CA TYR A 93 7.51 -12.17 -5.62
C TYR A 93 6.26 -12.81 -5.03
N VAL A 94 5.29 -11.99 -4.66
CA VAL A 94 4.04 -12.42 -4.03
C VAL A 94 2.88 -11.50 -4.43
N MET A 95 1.67 -12.05 -4.52
CA MET A 95 0.46 -11.24 -4.64
C MET A 95 -0.07 -10.89 -3.25
N LEU A 96 0.20 -9.67 -2.79
CA LEU A 96 -0.33 -9.15 -1.51
C LEU A 96 -1.80 -8.70 -1.60
N THR A 97 -2.30 -8.49 -2.82
CA THR A 97 -3.70 -8.12 -3.09
C THR A 97 -4.39 -9.19 -3.93
N LYS A 98 -5.61 -9.57 -3.53
CA LYS A 98 -6.45 -10.55 -4.25
C LYS A 98 -7.56 -9.81 -4.99
N VAL A 99 -8.09 -10.41 -6.06
CA VAL A 99 -9.20 -9.83 -6.85
C VAL A 99 -10.40 -9.45 -5.97
N LYS A 100 -10.74 -10.30 -5.00
CA LYS A 100 -11.91 -10.12 -4.13
C LYS A 100 -11.61 -9.51 -2.77
N ARG A 101 -10.33 -9.31 -2.42
CA ARG A 101 -9.92 -8.79 -1.11
C ARG A 101 -8.56 -8.12 -1.18
N ALA A 102 -8.44 -6.91 -0.63
CA ALA A 102 -7.16 -6.26 -0.41
C ALA A 102 -7.09 -5.70 1.02
N ALA A 103 -6.01 -6.02 1.74
CA ALA A 103 -5.72 -5.49 3.08
C ALA A 103 -4.54 -4.51 3.06
N VAL A 104 -3.87 -4.37 1.91
CA VAL A 104 -2.78 -3.42 1.72
C VAL A 104 -2.92 -2.70 0.38
N ILE A 105 -2.39 -1.48 0.30
CA ILE A 105 -2.02 -0.84 -0.96
C ILE A 105 -0.55 -1.15 -1.20
N VAL A 106 -0.20 -1.49 -2.45
CA VAL A 106 1.19 -1.60 -2.91
C VAL A 106 1.41 -0.52 -3.96
N VAL A 107 2.47 0.28 -3.79
CA VAL A 107 2.93 1.25 -4.79
C VAL A 107 4.36 0.90 -5.19
N ASP A 108 4.59 0.78 -6.49
CA ASP A 108 5.93 0.64 -7.06
C ASP A 108 6.57 2.02 -7.23
N ILE A 109 7.84 2.17 -6.89
CA ILE A 109 8.58 3.42 -6.99
C ILE A 109 9.77 3.15 -7.90
N ASP A 110 9.58 3.49 -9.18
CA ASP A 110 10.52 3.17 -10.25
C ASP A 110 11.68 4.15 -10.40
N GLN A 111 11.63 5.27 -9.67
CA GLN A 111 12.71 6.26 -9.69
C GLN A 111 13.99 5.64 -9.11
N PRO A 112 15.06 5.53 -9.91
CA PRO A 112 16.31 4.99 -9.43
C PRO A 112 16.96 5.97 -8.44
N GLY A 113 17.50 5.43 -7.36
CA GLY A 113 18.31 6.15 -6.39
C GLY A 113 19.77 5.74 -6.50
N THR A 114 20.38 5.36 -5.37
CA THR A 114 21.76 4.88 -5.29
C THR A 114 21.84 3.44 -4.76
N GLU A 115 23.02 2.83 -4.83
CA GLU A 115 23.27 1.50 -4.29
C GLU A 115 23.34 1.50 -2.76
N GLY A 116 22.89 0.41 -2.15
CA GLY A 116 22.98 0.15 -0.70
C GLY A 116 21.69 -0.43 -0.12
N GLY A 117 20.54 -0.04 -0.68
CA GLY A 117 19.22 -0.54 -0.28
C GLY A 117 18.73 0.02 1.05
N HIS A 118 19.23 1.18 1.48
CA HIS A 118 18.77 1.93 2.65
C HIS A 118 17.78 3.03 2.25
N PRO A 119 16.96 3.56 3.17
CA PRO A 119 16.12 4.73 2.90
C PRO A 119 16.89 5.93 2.35
N SER A 120 18.13 6.13 2.79
CA SER A 120 19.03 7.16 2.27
C SER A 120 19.46 6.94 0.80
N ASN A 121 19.28 5.71 0.29
CA ASN A 121 19.56 5.35 -1.09
C ASN A 121 18.37 5.54 -2.03
N LEU A 122 17.19 5.93 -1.54
CA LEU A 122 16.08 6.34 -2.41
C LEU A 122 16.45 7.61 -3.18
N ALA A 123 15.84 7.85 -4.34
CA ALA A 123 16.00 9.13 -5.04
C ALA A 123 15.62 10.32 -4.14
N VAL A 124 16.30 11.46 -4.29
CA VAL A 124 16.07 12.66 -3.45
C VAL A 124 14.60 13.12 -3.51
N ASP A 125 14.01 13.11 -4.70
CA ASP A 125 12.61 13.50 -4.90
C ASP A 125 11.65 12.53 -4.21
N VAL A 126 11.91 11.23 -4.29
CA VAL A 126 11.15 10.20 -3.55
C VAL A 126 11.23 10.46 -2.05
N ARG A 127 12.43 10.71 -1.50
CA ARG A 127 12.58 11.00 -0.07
C ARG A 127 11.82 12.25 0.34
N THR A 128 11.83 13.30 -0.48
CA THR A 128 11.10 14.53 -0.22
C THR A 128 9.59 14.29 -0.18
N LYS A 129 9.07 13.51 -1.13
CA LYS A 129 7.64 13.14 -1.19
C LYS A 129 7.23 12.24 -0.02
N LEU A 130 8.07 11.28 0.35
CA LEU A 130 7.84 10.42 1.51
C LEU A 130 7.90 11.22 2.82
N ALA A 131 8.84 12.16 2.97
CA ALA A 131 8.88 13.05 4.13
C ALA A 131 7.59 13.86 4.26
N ALA A 132 7.06 14.36 3.14
CA ALA A 132 5.79 15.07 3.13
C ALA A 132 4.63 14.16 3.61
N LEU A 133 4.55 12.91 3.13
CA LEU A 133 3.53 11.94 3.57
C LEU A 133 3.68 11.60 5.06
N VAL A 134 4.90 11.35 5.52
CA VAL A 134 5.21 11.08 6.93
C VAL A 134 4.82 12.27 7.82
N SER A 135 5.11 13.50 7.41
CA SER A 135 4.74 14.72 8.16
C SER A 135 3.22 14.91 8.34
N LYS A 136 2.43 14.28 7.46
CA LYS A 136 0.95 14.26 7.52
C LYS A 136 0.40 13.04 8.25
N GLY A 137 1.27 12.16 8.77
CA GLY A 137 0.87 10.92 9.43
C GLY A 137 0.32 9.85 8.48
N ILE A 138 0.53 10.02 7.17
CA ILE A 138 0.05 9.11 6.11
C ILE A 138 1.20 8.44 5.33
N GLY A 139 2.38 8.38 5.93
CA GLY A 139 3.53 7.65 5.39
C GLY A 139 3.23 6.15 5.16
N PRO A 140 4.06 5.46 4.36
CA PRO A 140 3.91 4.02 4.18
C PRO A 140 4.21 3.28 5.47
N ALA A 141 3.47 2.19 5.70
CA ALA A 141 3.73 1.29 6.82
C ALA A 141 5.02 0.48 6.62
N TRP A 142 5.37 0.19 5.36
CA TRP A 142 6.58 -0.54 4.98
C TRP A 142 7.17 0.00 3.70
N VAL A 143 8.49 -0.03 3.59
CA VAL A 143 9.22 0.29 2.35
C VAL A 143 10.25 -0.80 2.06
N GLY A 144 10.20 -1.38 0.87
CA GLY A 144 11.18 -2.32 0.36
C GLY A 144 12.06 -1.63 -0.65
N ILE A 145 13.39 -1.73 -0.52
CA ILE A 145 14.35 -0.99 -1.35
C ILE A 145 15.30 -1.98 -2.02
N ASN A 146 15.45 -1.84 -3.34
CA ASN A 146 16.40 -2.61 -4.12
C ASN A 146 17.84 -2.20 -3.78
N PRO A 147 18.69 -3.12 -3.29
CA PRO A 147 20.08 -2.83 -2.97
C PRO A 147 20.92 -2.31 -4.14
N GLN A 148 20.58 -2.66 -5.37
CA GLN A 148 21.37 -2.35 -6.56
C GLN A 148 20.93 -1.07 -7.29
N SER A 149 19.71 -0.59 -7.07
CA SER A 149 19.17 0.52 -7.87
C SER A 149 18.51 1.62 -7.07
N GLY A 150 18.28 1.42 -5.77
CA GLY A 150 17.52 2.38 -4.96
C GLY A 150 16.03 2.49 -5.34
N LYS A 151 15.56 1.76 -6.37
CA LYS A 151 14.12 1.59 -6.65
C LYS A 151 13.44 0.93 -5.46
N ALA A 152 12.16 1.21 -5.28
CA ALA A 152 11.47 0.77 -4.07
C ALA A 152 10.02 0.34 -4.31
N GLN A 153 9.46 -0.28 -3.28
CA GLN A 153 8.03 -0.55 -3.14
C GLN A 153 7.58 -0.08 -1.78
N ALA A 154 6.41 0.54 -1.73
CA ALA A 154 5.82 1.03 -0.49
C ALA A 154 4.48 0.33 -0.23
N LEU A 155 4.23 -0.03 1.03
CA LEU A 155 3.00 -0.65 1.47
C LEU A 155 2.28 0.24 2.48
N TRP A 156 0.97 0.40 2.30
CA TRP A 156 0.08 0.95 3.33
C TRP A 156 -0.83 -0.17 3.82
N LEU A 157 -0.95 -0.31 5.14
CA LEU A 157 -1.97 -1.17 5.73
C LEU A 157 -3.30 -0.42 5.66
N ILE A 158 -4.35 -1.09 5.19
CA ILE A 158 -5.69 -0.53 5.12
C ILE A 158 -6.70 -1.47 5.78
N ASP A 159 -7.85 -0.93 6.17
CA ASP A 159 -9.00 -1.77 6.49
C ASP A 159 -9.29 -2.68 5.29
N PRO A 160 -9.37 -4.01 5.48
CA PRO A 160 -9.60 -4.92 4.37
C PRO A 160 -10.86 -4.55 3.58
N VAL A 161 -10.67 -4.34 2.29
CA VAL A 161 -11.78 -4.08 1.36
C VAL A 161 -12.12 -5.33 0.59
N TYR A 162 -13.40 -5.49 0.30
CA TYR A 162 -13.97 -6.66 -0.34
C TYR A 162 -14.68 -6.26 -1.63
N ALA A 163 -14.54 -7.13 -2.63
CA ALA A 163 -15.32 -7.05 -3.85
C ALA A 163 -16.60 -7.89 -3.73
N ASP A 164 -17.63 -7.53 -4.48
CA ASP A 164 -18.83 -8.33 -4.66
C ASP A 164 -18.55 -9.58 -5.53
N ALA A 165 -19.60 -10.36 -5.82
CA ALA A 165 -19.49 -11.56 -6.65
C ALA A 165 -18.91 -11.29 -8.04
N SER A 166 -19.14 -10.09 -8.59
CA SER A 166 -18.61 -9.63 -9.89
C SER A 166 -17.17 -9.12 -9.82
N GLY A 167 -16.56 -9.10 -8.63
CA GLY A 167 -15.21 -8.56 -8.42
C GLY A 167 -15.17 -7.04 -8.37
N LYS A 168 -16.31 -6.36 -8.17
CA LYS A 168 -16.40 -4.90 -8.08
C LYS A 168 -16.97 -4.48 -6.72
N SER A 169 -16.67 -3.29 -6.25
CA SER A 169 -17.42 -2.64 -5.17
C SER A 169 -17.02 -1.16 -5.14
N ARG A 170 -17.83 -0.32 -4.48
CA ARG A 170 -17.47 1.09 -4.28
C ARG A 170 -16.13 1.23 -3.54
N ASN A 171 -15.87 0.34 -2.58
CA ASN A 171 -14.63 0.32 -1.81
C ASN A 171 -13.43 -0.15 -2.65
N MET A 172 -13.62 -1.10 -3.57
CA MET A 172 -12.59 -1.46 -4.56
C MET A 172 -12.31 -0.32 -5.54
N GLY A 173 -13.33 0.45 -5.92
CA GLY A 173 -13.14 1.67 -6.72
C GLY A 173 -12.37 2.76 -5.97
N LEU A 174 -12.66 2.94 -4.68
CA LEU A 174 -11.91 3.83 -3.80
C LEU A 174 -10.45 3.38 -3.63
N LEU A 175 -10.22 2.08 -3.45
CA LEU A 175 -8.89 1.48 -3.40
C LEU A 175 -8.10 1.83 -4.67
N ALA A 176 -8.65 1.52 -5.85
CA ALA A 176 -7.99 1.80 -7.13
C ALA A 176 -7.66 3.30 -7.30
N SER A 177 -8.60 4.17 -6.91
CA SER A 177 -8.38 5.63 -6.95
C SER A 177 -7.28 6.08 -5.97
N THR A 178 -7.21 5.47 -4.79
CA THR A 178 -6.21 5.79 -3.77
C THR A 178 -4.83 5.31 -4.20
N THR A 179 -4.72 4.07 -4.69
CA THR A 179 -3.48 3.52 -5.24
C THR A 179 -2.96 4.39 -6.37
N ARG A 180 -3.83 4.81 -7.30
CA ARG A 180 -3.47 5.69 -8.40
C ARG A 180 -2.97 7.04 -7.91
N ALA A 181 -3.66 7.69 -6.98
CA ALA A 181 -3.27 9.00 -6.48
C ALA A 181 -1.91 8.96 -5.74
N LEU A 182 -1.69 7.92 -4.92
CA LEU A 182 -0.39 7.69 -4.27
C LEU A 182 0.72 7.43 -5.30
N GLY A 183 0.42 6.61 -6.31
CA GLY A 183 1.35 6.32 -7.38
C GLY A 183 1.69 7.56 -8.21
N GLU A 184 0.72 8.39 -8.58
CA GLU A 184 0.95 9.67 -9.28
C GLU A 184 1.82 10.61 -8.42
N MET A 185 1.58 10.67 -7.11
CA MET A 185 2.39 11.47 -6.21
C MET A 185 3.84 10.97 -6.13
N LEU A 186 4.05 9.65 -6.15
CA LEU A 186 5.37 9.00 -6.03
C LEU A 186 6.03 8.68 -7.38
N ASP A 187 5.48 9.18 -8.48
CA ASP A 187 5.93 8.94 -9.86
C ASP A 187 6.08 7.44 -10.21
N HIS A 188 5.11 6.61 -9.82
CA HIS A 188 5.06 5.19 -10.22
C HIS A 188 4.82 4.99 -11.72
N ASP A 189 5.26 3.85 -12.28
CA ASP A 189 4.81 3.37 -13.59
C ASP A 189 3.34 2.87 -13.51
N PRO A 190 2.41 3.41 -14.31
CA PRO A 190 1.02 2.94 -14.34
C PRO A 190 0.84 1.51 -14.88
N HIS A 191 1.87 0.89 -15.47
CA HIS A 191 1.83 -0.46 -16.04
C HIS A 191 2.22 -1.57 -15.07
N PHE A 192 1.85 -1.47 -13.78
CA PHE A 192 2.02 -2.56 -12.81
C PHE A 192 1.19 -3.80 -13.22
N SER A 193 1.73 -4.55 -14.18
CA SER A 193 0.97 -5.34 -15.14
C SER A 193 0.60 -6.73 -14.63
N HIS A 194 1.04 -7.13 -13.43
CA HIS A 194 0.86 -8.50 -12.96
C HIS A 194 0.45 -8.68 -11.48
N ARG A 195 0.14 -7.61 -10.74
CA ARG A 195 -0.22 -7.65 -9.29
C ARG A 195 0.84 -8.24 -8.33
N PHE A 196 1.95 -8.75 -8.85
CA PHE A 196 3.06 -9.29 -8.08
C PHE A 196 3.93 -8.17 -7.53
N SER A 197 4.02 -8.07 -6.21
CA SER A 197 5.00 -7.25 -5.52
C SER A 197 6.25 -8.07 -5.19
N ARG A 198 7.35 -7.39 -4.85
CA ARG A 198 8.45 -8.01 -4.12
C ARG A 198 7.95 -8.54 -2.78
N ASN A 199 8.53 -9.64 -2.35
CA ASN A 199 8.06 -10.36 -1.17
C ASN A 199 8.71 -9.79 0.11
N PRO A 200 7.94 -9.17 1.04
CA PRO A 200 8.46 -8.72 2.34
C PRO A 200 8.86 -9.87 3.27
N PHE A 201 8.46 -11.10 2.94
CA PHE A 201 8.79 -12.34 3.66
C PHE A 201 9.96 -13.10 3.02
N TYR A 202 10.67 -12.50 2.05
CA TYR A 202 11.80 -13.16 1.42
C TYR A 202 12.99 -13.28 2.38
N GLU A 203 13.56 -14.48 2.47
CA GLU A 203 14.73 -14.80 3.31
C GLU A 203 15.85 -15.46 2.49
N GLY A 204 15.70 -15.54 1.16
CA GLY A 204 16.74 -16.06 0.29
C GLY A 204 17.90 -15.08 0.11
N ASN A 205 18.89 -15.50 -0.69
CA ASN A 205 20.16 -14.81 -0.87
C ASN A 205 20.30 -14.08 -2.23
N ASP A 206 19.17 -13.72 -2.86
CA ASP A 206 19.23 -13.03 -4.16
C ASP A 206 19.67 -11.57 -3.92
N PRO A 207 20.76 -11.10 -4.55
CA PRO A 207 21.30 -9.76 -4.30
C PRO A 207 20.39 -8.63 -4.79
N THR A 208 19.38 -8.93 -5.61
CA THR A 208 18.37 -8.00 -6.11
C THR A 208 17.11 -7.97 -5.25
N ALA A 209 17.02 -8.85 -4.24
CA ALA A 209 15.90 -8.89 -3.33
C ALA A 209 15.85 -7.62 -2.49
N TYR A 210 14.64 -7.10 -2.29
CA TYR A 210 14.45 -5.84 -1.60
C TYR A 210 14.75 -6.01 -0.11
N LYS A 211 15.48 -5.06 0.47
CA LYS A 211 15.57 -4.89 1.92
C LYS A 211 14.31 -4.17 2.38
N TRP A 212 13.56 -4.79 3.29
CA TRP A 212 12.30 -4.24 3.79
C TRP A 212 12.48 -3.57 5.14
N TYR A 213 11.87 -2.39 5.29
CA TYR A 213 11.91 -1.56 6.49
C TYR A 213 10.48 -1.30 6.96
N ARG A 214 10.16 -1.74 8.17
CA ARG A 214 8.88 -1.46 8.82
C ARG A 214 8.92 -0.06 9.41
N GLN A 215 7.86 0.72 9.17
CA GLN A 215 7.72 2.10 9.65
C GLN A 215 6.70 2.19 10.79
N HIS A 216 5.50 1.63 10.61
CA HIS A 216 4.43 1.61 11.61
C HIS A 216 3.42 0.48 11.35
N ASN A 217 2.51 0.24 12.30
CA ASN A 217 1.39 -0.71 12.18
C ASN A 217 0.03 -0.02 12.02
N HIS A 218 0.00 1.30 11.80
CA HIS A 218 -1.25 2.03 11.61
C HIS A 218 -2.01 1.53 10.37
N VAL A 219 -3.25 1.11 10.58
CA VAL A 219 -4.20 0.69 9.55
C VAL A 219 -5.02 1.91 9.11
N MET A 220 -4.91 2.29 7.84
CA MET A 220 -5.53 3.50 7.32
C MET A 220 -6.90 3.23 6.71
N ARG A 221 -7.81 4.18 6.93
CA ARG A 221 -9.09 4.23 6.21
C ARG A 221 -8.85 4.87 4.85
N LEU A 222 -9.25 4.18 3.78
CA LEU A 222 -9.03 4.64 2.41
C LEU A 222 -9.57 6.06 2.14
N GLY A 223 -10.72 6.41 2.73
CA GLY A 223 -11.33 7.73 2.56
C GLY A 223 -10.50 8.87 3.15
N ASP A 224 -9.84 8.61 4.28
CA ASP A 224 -9.00 9.60 4.95
C ASP A 224 -7.65 9.72 4.21
N LEU A 225 -7.07 8.58 3.82
CA LEU A 225 -5.83 8.53 3.04
C LEU A 225 -5.95 9.27 1.69
N ILE A 226 -6.96 8.97 0.87
CA ILE A 226 -7.11 9.63 -0.43
C ILE A 226 -7.39 11.13 -0.30
N LYS A 227 -8.08 11.54 0.78
CA LYS A 227 -8.37 12.94 1.03
C LYS A 227 -7.09 13.73 1.24
N GLU A 228 -6.20 13.24 2.10
CA GLU A 228 -4.92 13.87 2.38
C GLU A 228 -3.99 13.86 1.16
N VAL A 229 -3.88 12.73 0.45
CA VAL A 229 -3.05 12.63 -0.76
C VAL A 229 -3.49 13.65 -1.83
N ARG A 230 -4.80 13.80 -2.05
CA ARG A 230 -5.33 14.79 -3.01
C ARG A 230 -5.10 16.22 -2.58
N ALA A 231 -5.23 16.52 -1.29
CA ALA A 231 -4.93 17.83 -0.75
C ALA A 231 -3.45 18.20 -0.97
N MET A 232 -2.54 17.21 -0.82
CA MET A 232 -1.11 17.40 -1.06
C MET A 232 -0.75 17.58 -2.54
N SER A 233 -1.45 16.90 -3.46
CA SER A 233 -1.18 16.96 -4.90
C SER A 233 -1.88 18.13 -5.63
N GLY A 234 -2.60 18.99 -4.90
CA GLY A 234 -3.37 20.08 -5.50
C GLY A 234 -4.54 19.60 -6.36
N GLN A 235 -4.89 18.31 -6.28
CA GLN A 235 -6.07 17.75 -6.94
C GLN A 235 -7.31 18.23 -6.15
N LEU A 236 -7.87 19.37 -6.58
CA LEU A 236 -9.08 19.95 -6.01
C LEU A 236 -10.14 18.86 -5.84
N GLN A 237 -10.58 18.67 -4.60
CA GLN A 237 -11.72 17.81 -4.33
C GLN A 237 -12.93 18.44 -5.01
N TYR A 238 -13.60 17.69 -5.88
CA TYR A 238 -14.99 18.01 -6.19
C TYR A 238 -15.78 17.76 -4.90
N GLU A 239 -15.88 18.79 -4.05
CA GLU A 239 -16.82 18.81 -2.95
C GLU A 239 -18.22 18.78 -3.57
N LYS A 240 -18.85 17.59 -3.61
CA LYS A 240 -20.31 17.59 -3.65
C LYS A 240 -20.75 18.26 -2.36
N THR A 241 -21.30 19.47 -2.48
CA THR A 241 -21.96 20.18 -1.39
C THR A 241 -22.86 19.19 -0.67
N ARG A 242 -22.44 18.74 0.52
CA ARG A 242 -23.21 17.80 1.31
C ARG A 242 -24.40 18.59 1.79
N GLN A 243 -25.55 18.45 1.13
CA GLN A 243 -26.78 19.11 1.56
C GLN A 243 -27.02 18.73 3.02
N GLN A 244 -26.80 19.70 3.90
CA GLN A 244 -27.15 19.60 5.31
C GLN A 244 -28.65 19.84 5.40
N PHE A 245 -29.35 18.91 6.03
CA PHE A 245 -30.76 19.05 6.34
C PHE A 245 -30.86 19.46 7.80
N THR A 246 -31.60 20.52 8.06
CA THR A 246 -31.80 21.04 9.42
C THR A 246 -32.79 20.19 10.23
N SER A 247 -33.51 19.27 9.57
CA SER A 247 -34.40 18.32 10.24
C SER A 247 -34.58 17.00 9.47
N GLY A 248 -35.02 15.96 10.18
CA GLY A 248 -35.38 14.67 9.56
C GLY A 248 -36.56 14.75 8.59
N ARG A 249 -37.46 15.73 8.75
CA ARG A 249 -38.56 15.99 7.78
C ARG A 249 -38.02 16.55 6.47
N GLU A 250 -37.08 17.48 6.52
CA GLU A 250 -36.42 18.01 5.31
C GLU A 250 -35.69 16.93 4.52
N LEU A 251 -35.01 16.02 5.22
CA LEU A 251 -34.36 14.86 4.60
C LEU A 251 -35.37 14.00 3.82
N ILE A 252 -36.51 13.66 4.45
CA ILE A 252 -37.54 12.81 3.85
C ILE A 252 -38.17 13.49 2.63
N THR A 253 -38.46 14.79 2.72
CA THR A 253 -39.02 15.56 1.60
C THR A 253 -38.03 15.62 0.44
N ALA A 254 -36.76 15.95 0.69
CA ALA A 254 -35.74 16.00 -0.35
C ALA A 254 -35.45 14.63 -1.00
N VAL A 255 -35.59 13.54 -0.24
CA VAL A 255 -35.48 12.18 -0.80
C VAL A 255 -36.69 11.84 -1.68
N LYS A 256 -37.90 12.23 -1.29
CA LYS A 256 -39.11 12.04 -2.10
C LYS A 256 -39.03 12.85 -3.40
N THR A 257 -38.69 14.14 -3.34
CA THR A 257 -38.58 15.00 -4.51
C THR A 257 -37.56 14.47 -5.52
N ARG A 258 -36.36 14.05 -5.07
CA ARG A 258 -35.36 13.46 -5.98
C ARG A 258 -35.81 12.14 -6.61
N ARG A 259 -36.62 11.36 -5.89
CA ARG A 259 -37.17 10.11 -6.41
C ARG A 259 -38.23 10.39 -7.49
N GLU A 260 -39.05 11.40 -7.29
CA GLU A 260 -40.06 11.87 -8.25
C GLU A 260 -39.39 12.48 -9.49
N GLU A 261 -38.38 13.33 -9.32
CA GLU A 261 -37.58 13.89 -10.42
C GLU A 261 -36.88 12.79 -11.23
N ALA A 262 -36.28 11.79 -10.57
CA ALA A 262 -35.62 10.67 -11.23
C ALA A 262 -36.63 9.74 -11.94
N GLN A 263 -37.87 9.65 -11.46
CA GLN A 263 -38.94 8.94 -12.14
C GLN A 263 -39.43 9.73 -13.36
N ALA A 264 -39.66 11.04 -13.23
CA ALA A 264 -40.04 11.90 -14.34
C ALA A 264 -39.00 11.91 -15.46
N PHE A 265 -37.71 11.91 -15.11
CA PHE A 265 -36.61 11.84 -16.07
C PHE A 265 -36.52 10.50 -16.82
N LYS A 266 -37.05 9.40 -16.24
CA LYS A 266 -37.13 8.09 -16.90
C LYS A 266 -38.30 7.99 -17.91
N PHE A 267 -39.30 8.86 -17.82
CA PHE A 267 -40.50 8.83 -18.65
C PHE A 267 -40.60 9.98 -19.66
N SER A 268 -39.57 10.82 -19.78
CA SER A 268 -39.54 11.87 -20.81
C SER A 268 -39.17 11.25 -22.18
N PRO A 269 -40.00 11.40 -23.23
CA PRO A 269 -39.65 10.97 -24.57
C PRO A 269 -38.46 11.80 -25.09
N ARG A 270 -37.60 11.18 -25.90
CA ARG A 270 -36.55 11.90 -26.66
C ARG A 270 -37.17 12.74 -27.76
#